data_AF-A0A1V5NBT5-F1
#
_entry.id   AF-A0A1V5NBT5-F1
#
_cell.length_a   1.000
_cell.length_b   1.000
_cell.length_c   1.000
_cell.angle_alpha   90.00
_cell.angle_beta   90.00
_cell.angle_gamma   90.00
#
_symmetry.space_group_name_H-M   'P 1'
#
loop_
_entity.id
_entity.type
_entity.pdbx_description
1 polymer ?
#
loop_
_entity_poly.entity_id
_entity_poly.type
_entity_poly.pdbx_seq_one_letter_code
_entity_poly.pdbx_strand_id
1 'polypeptide(L)'
;MKLEELLRFLAREITGACGNITDYDQVSRWPKGQLEELMKLGVIIEAPPGSTAVCRKCGEDCCVEPTIVTYPDNRTVGLFSCGQDGHSIELSMEHFKRWEVLPDKLAELGYEPPTKDEELTNEEAAELLGGGISAATISKWVKSGLIKENGRSGRQHRVLKSSVLLLKDKREKEQKIEEAKDFIKVQNGKKKSRLIA
;
A
#
# COMPACT_ATOMS: atom_id res chain seq x y z
N MET A 1 17.88 0.65 -9.75
CA MET A 1 16.89 -0.32 -9.26
C MET A 1 17.25 -1.68 -9.85
N LYS A 2 17.31 -2.75 -9.04
CA LYS A 2 17.52 -4.12 -9.52
C LYS A 2 16.18 -4.78 -9.91
N LEU A 3 16.19 -5.85 -10.69
CA LEU A 3 14.97 -6.59 -11.08
C LEU A 3 14.12 -7.00 -9.87
N GLU A 4 14.73 -7.54 -8.81
CA GLU A 4 14.00 -7.93 -7.60
C GLU A 4 13.32 -6.73 -6.90
N GLU A 5 13.95 -5.56 -6.92
CA GLU A 5 13.38 -4.33 -6.35
C GLU A 5 12.20 -3.85 -7.20
N LEU A 6 12.32 -3.97 -8.52
CA LEU A 6 11.25 -3.64 -9.47
C LEU A 6 10.06 -4.59 -9.32
N LEU A 7 10.28 -5.90 -9.19
CA LEU A 7 9.22 -6.88 -8.94
C LEU A 7 8.48 -6.59 -7.62
N ARG A 8 9.22 -6.27 -6.54
CA ARG A 8 8.60 -5.85 -5.26
C ARG A 8 7.84 -4.53 -5.40
N PHE A 9 8.36 -3.59 -6.16
CA PHE A 9 7.69 -2.32 -6.43
C PHE A 9 6.36 -2.55 -7.17
N LEU A 10 6.37 -3.34 -8.23
CA LEU A 10 5.17 -3.68 -9.02
C LEU A 10 4.11 -4.40 -8.18
N ALA A 11 4.52 -5.39 -7.37
CA ALA A 11 3.61 -6.11 -6.47
C ALA A 11 2.90 -5.17 -5.47
N ARG A 12 3.56 -4.08 -5.05
CA ARG A 12 2.94 -3.06 -4.19
C ARG A 12 2.01 -2.13 -4.97
N GLU A 13 2.45 -1.65 -6.13
CA GLU A 13 1.72 -0.68 -6.95
C GLU A 13 0.39 -1.23 -7.49
N ILE A 14 0.30 -2.53 -7.82
CA ILE A 14 -0.94 -3.16 -8.28
C ILE A 14 -2.11 -2.99 -7.29
N THR A 15 -1.81 -2.86 -6.00
CA THR A 15 -2.83 -2.65 -4.95
C THR A 15 -3.28 -1.20 -4.80
N GLY A 16 -2.66 -0.28 -5.54
CA GLY A 16 -2.93 1.14 -5.56
C GLY A 16 -4.18 1.53 -6.36
N ALA A 17 -4.46 2.84 -6.40
CA ALA A 17 -5.66 3.37 -7.05
C ALA A 17 -5.65 3.25 -8.59
N CYS A 18 -4.46 3.12 -9.19
CA CYS A 18 -4.27 3.01 -10.64
C CYS A 18 -4.34 1.55 -11.16
N GLY A 19 -4.61 0.59 -10.28
CA GLY A 19 -4.70 -0.82 -10.63
C GLY A 19 -3.37 -1.40 -11.11
N ASN A 20 -3.45 -2.35 -12.03
CA ASN A 20 -2.29 -3.10 -12.54
C ASN A 20 -1.73 -2.54 -13.86
N ILE A 21 -2.04 -1.29 -14.21
CA ILE A 21 -1.58 -0.65 -15.45
C ILE A 21 -0.41 0.29 -15.17
N THR A 22 0.64 0.13 -15.95
CA THR A 22 1.83 0.99 -15.97
C THR A 22 1.91 1.69 -17.33
N ASP A 23 2.25 2.98 -17.34
CA ASP A 23 2.40 3.78 -18.55
C ASP A 23 3.87 3.89 -19.01
N TYR A 24 4.07 4.39 -20.23
CA TYR A 24 5.40 4.63 -20.81
C TYR A 24 6.28 5.53 -19.94
N ASP A 25 5.67 6.51 -19.28
CA ASP A 25 6.37 7.45 -18.45
C ASP A 25 6.98 6.79 -17.22
N GLN A 26 6.30 5.82 -16.62
CA GLN A 26 6.82 4.99 -15.55
C GLN A 26 7.87 4.00 -16.06
N VAL A 27 7.60 3.31 -17.18
CA VAL A 27 8.53 2.34 -17.78
C VAL A 27 9.84 2.98 -18.21
N SER A 28 9.80 4.18 -18.79
CA SER A 28 10.99 4.90 -19.27
C SER A 28 11.96 5.29 -18.15
N ARG A 29 11.51 5.28 -16.88
CA ARG A 29 12.34 5.50 -15.70
C ARG A 29 13.02 4.22 -15.21
N TRP A 30 12.64 3.06 -15.74
CA TRP A 30 13.24 1.79 -15.36
C TRP A 30 14.64 1.64 -15.97
N PRO A 31 15.52 0.85 -15.33
CA PRO A 31 16.80 0.50 -15.94
C PRO A 31 16.61 -0.14 -17.32
N LYS A 32 17.53 0.14 -18.25
CA LYS A 32 17.49 -0.44 -19.61
C LYS A 32 17.43 -1.97 -19.55
N GLY A 33 16.60 -2.58 -20.39
CA GLY A 33 16.44 -4.03 -20.50
C GLY A 33 15.42 -4.64 -19.52
N GLN A 34 14.94 -3.88 -18.53
CA GLN A 34 14.02 -4.41 -17.51
C GLN A 34 12.62 -4.65 -18.05
N LEU A 35 12.13 -3.80 -18.95
CA LEU A 35 10.83 -4.01 -19.59
C LEU A 35 10.84 -5.35 -20.37
N GLU A 36 11.86 -5.54 -21.19
CA GLU A 36 12.01 -6.73 -22.02
C GLU A 36 12.18 -8.00 -21.16
N GLU A 37 12.91 -7.90 -20.06
CA GLU A 37 13.08 -8.98 -19.09
C GLU A 37 11.75 -9.33 -18.40
N LEU A 38 10.98 -8.35 -17.97
CA LEU A 38 9.65 -8.57 -17.36
C LEU A 38 8.64 -9.13 -18.35
N MET A 39 8.66 -8.66 -19.60
CA MET A 39 7.85 -9.22 -20.68
C MET A 39 8.22 -10.67 -20.98
N LYS A 40 9.52 -10.99 -21.01
CA LYS A 40 10.03 -12.36 -21.19
C LYS A 40 9.63 -13.29 -20.05
N LEU A 41 9.59 -12.77 -18.82
CA LEU A 41 9.09 -13.50 -17.65
C LEU A 41 7.56 -13.62 -17.61
N GLY A 42 6.85 -12.93 -18.52
CA GLY A 42 5.38 -12.88 -18.53
C GLY A 42 4.78 -12.11 -17.35
N VAL A 43 5.59 -11.32 -16.65
CA VAL A 43 5.12 -10.49 -15.52
C VAL A 43 4.32 -9.30 -16.04
N ILE A 44 4.67 -8.83 -17.25
CA ILE A 44 4.05 -7.69 -17.89
C ILE A 44 3.69 -8.06 -19.33
N ILE A 45 2.53 -7.61 -19.79
CA ILE A 45 2.09 -7.70 -21.19
C ILE A 45 1.75 -6.32 -21.73
N GLU A 46 1.85 -6.14 -23.05
CA GLU A 46 1.40 -4.90 -23.69
C GLU A 46 -0.12 -4.79 -23.61
N ALA A 47 -0.60 -3.63 -23.16
CA ALA A 47 -2.02 -3.32 -23.01
C ALA A 47 -2.48 -2.35 -24.10
N PRO A 48 -3.80 -2.23 -24.36
CA PRO A 48 -4.31 -1.24 -25.29
C PRO A 48 -3.84 0.18 -24.93
N PRO A 49 -3.47 1.01 -25.93
CA PRO A 49 -2.95 2.34 -25.67
C PRO A 49 -3.95 3.21 -24.90
N GLY A 50 -3.41 4.14 -24.11
CA GLY A 50 -4.17 5.16 -23.36
C GLY A 50 -4.86 6.16 -24.25
N SER A 51 -5.97 6.73 -23.75
CA SER A 51 -6.47 8.03 -24.21
C SER A 51 -5.81 9.20 -23.47
N THR A 52 -5.21 8.92 -22.32
CA THR A 52 -4.58 9.89 -21.43
C THR A 52 -3.07 9.73 -21.39
N ALA A 53 -2.35 10.83 -21.18
CA ALA A 53 -0.91 10.87 -20.90
C ALA A 53 -0.62 11.78 -19.70
N VAL A 54 0.56 11.65 -19.09
CA VAL A 54 0.97 12.48 -17.94
C VAL A 54 1.73 13.71 -18.43
N CYS A 55 1.26 14.91 -18.06
CA CYS A 55 1.96 16.16 -18.35
C CYS A 55 3.11 16.37 -17.36
N ARG A 56 4.34 16.36 -17.86
CA ARG A 56 5.55 16.61 -17.05
C ARG A 56 5.98 18.07 -16.99
N LYS A 57 5.35 18.98 -17.74
CA LYS A 57 5.76 20.39 -17.76
C LYS A 57 5.34 21.19 -16.53
N CYS A 58 4.18 20.89 -15.95
CA CYS A 58 3.65 21.63 -14.79
C CYS A 58 4.17 21.15 -13.43
N GLY A 59 4.95 20.06 -13.37
CA GLY A 59 5.46 19.49 -12.12
C GLY A 59 4.40 18.84 -11.22
N GLU A 60 3.13 18.87 -11.60
CA GLU A 60 2.01 18.26 -10.86
C GLU A 60 1.63 16.86 -11.38
N ASP A 61 2.37 16.33 -12.38
CA ASP A 61 2.10 15.05 -13.04
C ASP A 61 0.60 14.87 -13.42
N CYS A 62 -0.02 15.91 -13.96
CA CYS A 62 -1.45 15.87 -14.26
C CYS A 62 -1.77 14.98 -15.46
N CYS A 63 -2.83 14.19 -15.36
CA CYS A 63 -3.34 13.39 -16.48
C CYS A 63 -4.08 14.29 -17.47
N VAL A 64 -3.71 14.23 -18.74
CA VAL A 64 -4.29 15.00 -19.83
C VAL A 64 -4.83 14.08 -20.93
N GLU A 65 -5.92 14.48 -21.57
CA GLU A 65 -6.44 13.85 -22.79
C GLU A 65 -6.06 14.71 -24.00
N PRO A 66 -4.92 14.41 -24.65
CA PRO A 66 -4.48 15.18 -25.81
C PRO A 66 -5.35 14.89 -27.04
N THR A 67 -5.48 15.92 -27.88
CA THR A 67 -6.09 15.78 -29.21
C THR A 67 -5.10 15.08 -30.13
N ILE A 68 -5.50 13.97 -30.73
CA ILE A 68 -4.65 13.24 -31.68
C ILE A 68 -4.66 13.96 -33.03
N VAL A 69 -3.48 14.37 -33.50
CA VAL A 69 -3.28 15.07 -34.77
C VAL A 69 -2.33 14.26 -35.64
N THR A 70 -2.66 14.14 -36.93
CA THR A 70 -1.75 13.56 -37.94
C THR A 70 -1.32 14.65 -38.91
N TYR A 71 0.00 14.87 -39.02
CA TYR A 71 0.60 15.86 -39.90
C TYR A 71 0.72 15.35 -41.35
N PRO A 72 0.95 16.24 -42.33
CA PRO A 72 1.13 15.86 -43.74
C PRO A 72 2.33 14.94 -44.02
N ASP A 73 3.29 14.86 -43.09
CA ASP A 73 4.43 13.94 -43.15
C ASP A 73 4.10 12.53 -42.59
N ASN A 74 2.80 12.24 -42.36
CA ASN A 74 2.28 11.02 -41.73
C ASN A 74 2.70 10.81 -40.27
N ARG A 75 3.21 11.84 -39.59
CA ARG A 75 3.50 11.77 -38.16
C ARG A 75 2.21 11.99 -37.36
N THR A 76 1.87 11.03 -36.50
CA THR A 76 0.78 11.17 -35.53
C THR A 76 1.33 11.56 -34.16
N VAL A 77 0.74 12.56 -33.53
CA VAL A 77 1.10 13.03 -32.18
C VAL A 77 -0.15 13.33 -31.36
N GLY A 78 -0.02 13.29 -30.04
CA GLY A 78 -0.98 13.90 -29.12
C GLY A 78 -0.63 15.36 -28.88
N LEU A 79 -1.58 16.26 -29.10
CA LEU A 79 -1.43 17.68 -28.83
C LEU A 79 -2.30 18.10 -27.64
N PHE A 80 -1.72 18.73 -26.64
CA PHE A 80 -2.50 19.36 -25.57
C PHE A 80 -1.86 20.68 -25.14
N SER A 81 -2.65 21.56 -24.54
CA SER A 81 -2.16 22.81 -23.97
C SER A 81 -2.15 22.72 -22.45
N CYS A 82 -0.98 22.91 -21.84
CA CYS A 82 -0.88 22.95 -20.39
C CYS A 82 -1.38 24.31 -19.87
N GLY A 83 -2.26 24.29 -18.87
CA GLY A 83 -2.89 25.50 -18.33
C GLY A 83 -1.93 26.49 -17.65
N GLN A 84 -0.72 26.06 -17.25
CA GLN A 84 0.27 26.94 -16.63
C GLN A 84 1.06 27.78 -17.65
N ASP A 85 1.44 27.18 -18.78
CA ASP A 85 2.35 27.81 -19.75
C ASP A 85 1.65 28.29 -21.02
N GLY A 86 0.40 27.87 -21.29
CA GLY A 86 -0.36 28.23 -22.49
C GLY A 86 0.22 27.68 -23.82
N HIS A 87 1.39 27.05 -23.78
CA HIS A 87 2.03 26.43 -24.94
C HIS A 87 1.45 25.04 -25.24
N SER A 88 1.28 24.76 -26.53
CA SER A 88 0.95 23.41 -27.00
C SER A 88 2.16 22.49 -26.85
N ILE A 89 1.90 21.31 -26.31
CA ILE A 89 2.88 20.25 -26.07
C ILE A 89 2.53 19.11 -27.02
N GLU A 90 3.50 18.70 -27.82
CA GLU A 90 3.41 17.51 -28.67
C GLU A 90 3.95 16.30 -27.91
N LEU A 91 3.14 15.25 -27.84
CA LEU A 91 3.49 13.94 -27.29
C LEU A 91 3.57 12.93 -28.42
N SER A 92 4.67 12.17 -28.46
CA SER A 92 4.76 11.00 -29.33
C SER A 92 3.71 9.96 -28.94
N MET A 93 3.23 9.19 -29.92
CA MET A 93 2.31 8.07 -29.69
C MET A 93 2.86 7.03 -28.70
N GLU A 94 4.18 7.01 -28.48
CA GLU A 94 4.79 6.13 -27.48
C GLU A 94 4.36 6.45 -26.05
N HIS A 95 4.02 7.70 -25.73
CA HIS A 95 3.56 8.09 -24.40
C HIS A 95 2.20 7.47 -24.02
N PHE A 96 1.47 6.95 -25.01
CA PHE A 96 0.20 6.26 -24.80
C PHE A 96 0.38 4.75 -24.68
N LYS A 97 1.59 4.21 -24.87
CA LYS A 97 1.85 2.80 -24.65
C LYS A 97 1.61 2.49 -23.17
N ARG A 98 0.90 1.39 -22.94
CA ARG A 98 0.55 0.91 -21.62
C ARG A 98 0.92 -0.56 -21.52
N TRP A 99 1.19 -0.95 -20.29
CA TRP A 99 1.54 -2.30 -19.95
C TRP A 99 0.71 -2.76 -18.77
N GLU A 100 0.17 -3.96 -18.87
CA GLU A 100 -0.57 -4.60 -17.80
C GLU A 100 0.37 -5.54 -17.04
N VAL A 101 0.45 -5.32 -15.74
CA VAL A 101 1.18 -6.19 -14.82
C VAL A 101 0.26 -7.33 -14.40
N LEU A 102 0.72 -8.57 -14.56
CA LEU A 102 -0.05 -9.77 -14.24
C LEU A 102 0.20 -10.18 -12.77
N PRO A 103 -0.79 -10.01 -11.85
CA PRO A 103 -0.58 -10.27 -10.43
C PRO A 103 -0.29 -11.76 -10.16
N ASP A 104 -0.95 -12.65 -10.90
CA ASP A 104 -0.75 -14.09 -10.77
C ASP A 104 0.70 -14.48 -11.05
N LYS A 105 1.34 -13.84 -12.04
CA LYS A 105 2.73 -14.12 -12.36
C LYS A 105 3.69 -13.63 -11.28
N LEU A 106 3.39 -12.48 -10.68
CA LEU A 106 4.16 -12.01 -9.52
C LEU A 106 4.04 -12.98 -8.34
N ALA A 107 2.84 -13.49 -8.07
CA ALA A 107 2.62 -14.48 -7.02
C ALA A 107 3.38 -15.80 -7.29
N GLU A 108 3.37 -16.31 -8.52
CA GLU A 108 4.16 -17.49 -8.93
C GLU A 108 5.67 -17.31 -8.68
N LEU A 109 6.18 -16.09 -8.84
CA LEU A 109 7.58 -15.73 -8.60
C LEU A 109 7.88 -15.43 -7.12
N GLY A 110 6.88 -15.55 -6.23
CA GLY A 110 7.01 -15.28 -4.79
C GLY A 110 6.93 -13.80 -4.41
N TYR A 111 6.46 -12.95 -5.31
CA TYR A 111 6.23 -11.52 -5.08
C TYR A 111 4.74 -11.25 -4.88
N GLU A 112 4.22 -11.70 -3.74
CA GLU A 112 2.82 -11.43 -3.39
C GLU A 112 2.65 -9.93 -3.04
N PRO A 113 1.54 -9.31 -3.47
CA PRO A 113 1.18 -8.00 -2.95
C PRO A 113 1.11 -8.09 -1.43
N PRO A 114 1.57 -7.06 -0.68
CA PRO A 114 1.36 -7.05 0.76
C PRO A 114 -0.14 -7.21 1.01
N THR A 115 -0.53 -8.25 1.76
CA THR A 115 -1.93 -8.41 2.18
C THR A 115 -2.38 -7.09 2.78
N LYS A 116 -3.37 -6.46 2.14
CA LYS A 116 -3.91 -5.19 2.60
C LYS A 116 -4.40 -5.43 4.02
N ASP A 117 -3.78 -4.75 4.97
CA ASP A 117 -4.15 -4.89 6.37
C ASP A 117 -5.63 -4.54 6.51
N GLU A 118 -6.36 -5.38 7.24
CA GLU A 118 -7.79 -5.19 7.40
C GLU A 118 -8.02 -3.93 8.25
N GLU A 119 -8.84 -3.02 7.73
CA GLU A 119 -9.13 -1.74 8.37
C GLU A 119 -10.37 -1.90 9.26
N LEU A 120 -10.22 -1.62 10.56
CA LEU A 120 -11.31 -1.68 11.54
C LEU A 120 -11.76 -0.28 11.97
N THR A 121 -13.03 -0.13 12.31
CA THR A 121 -13.51 1.00 13.10
C THR A 121 -12.98 0.94 14.53
N ASN A 122 -13.08 2.04 15.27
CA ASN A 122 -12.66 2.05 16.67
C ASN A 122 -13.55 1.16 17.53
N GLU A 123 -14.81 1.00 17.14
CA GLU A 123 -15.80 0.13 17.75
C GLU A 123 -15.42 -1.35 17.56
N GLU A 124 -15.16 -1.77 16.32
CA GLU A 124 -14.72 -3.15 16.02
C GLU A 124 -13.38 -3.47 16.70
N ALA A 125 -12.45 -2.53 16.71
CA ALA A 125 -11.17 -2.70 17.40
C ALA A 125 -11.34 -2.86 18.92
N ALA A 126 -12.25 -2.09 19.52
CA ALA A 126 -12.57 -2.19 20.94
C ALA A 126 -13.22 -3.53 21.28
N GLU A 127 -14.16 -4.00 20.46
CA GLU A 127 -14.76 -5.33 20.58
C GLU A 127 -13.71 -6.44 20.48
N LEU A 128 -12.80 -6.35 19.49
CA LEU A 128 -11.74 -7.32 19.27
C LEU A 128 -10.78 -7.41 20.47
N LEU A 129 -10.46 -6.29 21.11
CA LEU A 129 -9.61 -6.21 22.30
C LEU A 129 -10.30 -6.66 23.58
N GLY A 130 -11.64 -6.64 23.62
CA GLY A 130 -12.45 -7.07 24.75
C GLY A 130 -12.19 -6.30 26.06
N GLY A 131 -12.68 -6.84 27.17
CA GLY A 131 -12.39 -6.32 28.52
C GLY A 131 -12.96 -4.94 28.82
N GLY A 132 -14.08 -4.55 28.17
CA GLY A 132 -14.74 -3.27 28.41
C GLY A 132 -14.00 -2.06 27.84
N ILE A 133 -13.08 -2.26 26.88
CA ILE A 133 -12.44 -1.16 26.18
C ILE A 133 -13.48 -0.41 25.35
N SER A 134 -13.40 0.92 25.37
CA SER A 134 -14.26 1.79 24.57
C SER A 134 -13.56 2.25 23.30
N ALA A 135 -14.33 2.62 22.27
CA ALA A 135 -13.81 3.26 21.06
C ALA A 135 -13.01 4.55 21.38
N ALA A 136 -13.38 5.29 22.42
CA ALA A 136 -12.63 6.47 22.88
C ALA A 136 -11.23 6.11 23.40
N THR A 137 -11.07 4.94 24.02
CA THR A 137 -9.76 4.43 24.43
C THR A 137 -8.90 4.07 23.21
N ILE A 138 -9.50 3.45 22.18
CA ILE A 138 -8.81 3.17 20.91
C ILE A 138 -8.29 4.47 20.29
N SER A 139 -9.12 5.51 20.19
CA SER A 139 -8.69 6.83 19.71
C SER A 139 -7.50 7.40 20.49
N LYS A 140 -7.45 7.21 21.82
CA LYS A 140 -6.32 7.63 22.64
C LYS A 140 -5.05 6.84 22.31
N TRP A 141 -5.18 5.53 22.09
CA TRP A 141 -4.06 4.66 21.74
C TRP A 141 -3.52 4.90 20.33
N VAL A 142 -4.38 5.29 19.38
CA VAL A 142 -3.94 5.78 18.07
C VAL A 142 -3.11 7.05 18.24
N LYS A 143 -3.61 8.04 18.99
CA LYS A 143 -2.89 9.30 19.26
C LYS A 143 -1.55 9.11 19.96
N SER A 144 -1.42 8.08 20.81
CA SER A 144 -0.17 7.75 21.48
C SER A 144 0.77 6.88 20.64
N GLY A 145 0.38 6.49 19.42
CA GLY A 145 1.15 5.61 18.54
C GLY A 145 1.18 4.13 18.96
N LEU A 146 0.32 3.73 19.90
CA LEU A 146 0.19 2.32 20.33
C LEU A 146 -0.56 1.47 19.29
N ILE A 147 -1.48 2.09 18.54
CA ILE A 147 -2.21 1.47 17.43
C ILE A 147 -1.94 2.30 16.17
N LYS A 148 -1.62 1.64 15.06
CA LYS A 148 -1.49 2.28 13.75
C LYS A 148 -2.86 2.50 13.10
N GLU A 149 -3.00 3.62 12.39
CA GLU A 149 -4.19 4.01 11.63
C GLU A 149 -3.92 4.02 10.12
N ASN A 150 -5.00 4.08 9.33
CA ASN A 150 -4.95 4.14 7.86
C ASN A 150 -4.56 5.52 7.29
N GLY A 151 -4.24 6.49 8.16
CA GLY A 151 -3.88 7.86 7.79
C GLY A 151 -5.03 8.73 7.27
N ARG A 152 -6.27 8.22 7.30
CA ARG A 152 -7.48 8.97 6.90
C ARG A 152 -8.16 9.59 8.11
N SER A 153 -8.89 10.68 7.88
CA SER A 153 -9.58 11.43 8.94
C SER A 153 -11.12 11.32 8.85
N GLY A 154 -11.80 11.75 9.91
CA GLY A 154 -13.27 11.80 9.97
C GLY A 154 -13.91 10.41 9.86
N ARG A 155 -14.97 10.29 9.05
CA ARG A 155 -15.72 9.02 8.88
C ARG A 155 -14.92 7.90 8.20
N GLN A 156 -13.83 8.25 7.51
CA GLN A 156 -12.95 7.29 6.84
C GLN A 156 -11.78 6.83 7.71
N HIS A 157 -11.62 7.39 8.91
CA HIS A 157 -10.62 6.95 9.87
C HIS A 157 -10.83 5.47 10.21
N ARG A 158 -9.77 4.67 10.09
CA ARG A 158 -9.74 3.27 10.48
C ARG A 158 -8.42 2.93 11.14
N VAL A 159 -8.43 1.93 12.01
CA VAL A 159 -7.23 1.35 12.60
C VAL A 159 -6.84 0.06 11.91
N LEU A 160 -5.55 -0.26 11.93
CA LEU A 160 -5.01 -1.45 11.28
C LEU A 160 -5.21 -2.67 12.18
N LYS A 161 -5.91 -3.71 11.70
CA LYS A 161 -6.23 -4.93 12.47
C LYS A 161 -4.97 -5.61 13.00
N SER A 162 -3.90 -5.69 12.21
CA SER A 162 -2.64 -6.26 12.67
C SER A 162 -2.10 -5.55 13.92
N SER A 163 -2.18 -4.21 13.95
CA SER A 163 -1.73 -3.41 15.08
C SER A 163 -2.58 -3.64 16.32
N VAL A 164 -3.89 -3.84 16.15
CA VAL A 164 -4.82 -4.16 17.24
C VAL A 164 -4.53 -5.56 17.81
N LEU A 165 -4.29 -6.56 16.94
CA LEU A 165 -3.96 -7.92 17.35
C LEU A 165 -2.62 -8.01 18.11
N LEU A 166 -1.60 -7.28 17.65
CA LEU A 166 -0.32 -7.18 18.36
C LEU A 166 -0.49 -6.58 19.76
N LEU A 167 -1.32 -5.55 19.90
CA LEU A 167 -1.62 -4.97 21.21
C LEU A 167 -2.38 -5.96 22.11
N LYS A 168 -3.32 -6.72 21.54
CA LYS A 168 -4.06 -7.76 22.27
C LYS A 168 -3.13 -8.83 22.82
N ASP A 169 -2.29 -9.41 21.97
CA ASP A 169 -1.30 -10.43 22.37
C ASP A 169 -0.36 -9.92 23.47
N LYS A 170 0.10 -8.66 23.35
CA LYS A 170 0.92 -8.03 24.40
C LYS A 170 0.18 -7.97 25.75
N ARG A 171 -1.08 -7.53 25.76
CA ARG A 171 -1.89 -7.44 26.99
C ARG A 171 -2.15 -8.80 27.61
N GLU A 172 -2.46 -9.80 26.80
CA GLU A 172 -2.67 -11.17 27.27
C GLU A 172 -1.39 -11.78 27.88
N LYS A 173 -0.23 -11.50 27.28
CA LYS A 173 1.07 -11.91 27.84
C LYS A 173 1.37 -11.22 29.17
N GLU A 174 1.13 -9.91 29.27
CA GLU A 174 1.31 -9.15 30.52
C GLU A 174 0.38 -9.68 31.62
N GLN A 175 -0.87 -10.00 31.30
CA GLN A 175 -1.82 -10.58 32.25
C GLN A 175 -1.37 -11.96 32.75
N LYS A 176 -0.94 -12.86 31.85
CA LYS A 176 -0.42 -14.19 32.24
C LYS A 176 0.79 -14.10 33.15
N ILE A 177 1.67 -13.13 32.90
CA ILE A 177 2.84 -12.88 33.75
C ILE A 177 2.40 -12.45 35.15
N GLU A 178 1.41 -11.56 35.26
CA GLU A 178 0.92 -11.08 36.55
C GLU A 178 0.22 -12.19 37.34
N GLU A 179 -0.65 -12.96 36.69
CA GLU A 179 -1.29 -14.14 37.30
C GLU A 179 -0.26 -15.16 37.82
N ALA A 180 0.84 -15.38 37.08
CA ALA A 180 1.93 -16.24 37.52
C ALA A 180 2.65 -15.69 38.76
N LYS A 181 2.89 -14.37 38.84
CA LYS A 181 3.50 -13.74 40.03
C LYS A 181 2.59 -13.88 41.26
N ASP A 182 1.30 -13.65 41.09
CA ASP A 182 0.33 -13.78 42.17
C ASP A 182 0.26 -15.22 42.68
N PHE A 183 0.28 -16.20 41.78
CA PHE A 183 0.36 -17.61 42.14
C PHE A 183 1.61 -17.94 42.97
N ILE A 184 2.79 -17.45 42.54
CA ILE A 184 4.05 -17.64 43.28
C ILE A 184 3.97 -17.01 44.67
N LYS A 185 3.41 -15.80 44.78
CA LYS A 185 3.27 -15.09 46.05
C LYS A 185 2.38 -15.86 47.04
N VAL A 186 1.25 -16.41 46.55
CA VAL A 186 0.35 -17.24 47.36
C VAL A 186 1.04 -18.53 47.82
N GLN A 187 1.79 -19.20 46.94
CA GLN A 187 2.55 -20.42 47.30
C GLN A 187 3.62 -20.13 48.36
N ASN A 188 4.35 -19.03 48.23
CA ASN A 188 5.36 -18.62 49.21
C ASN A 188 4.74 -18.23 50.56
N GLY A 189 3.56 -17.60 50.55
CA GLY A 189 2.79 -17.32 51.77
C GLY A 189 2.37 -18.61 52.51
N LYS A 190 1.85 -19.60 51.78
CA LYS A 190 1.44 -20.91 52.34
C LYS A 190 2.62 -21.72 52.88
N LYS A 191 3.81 -21.63 52.27
CA LYS A 191 5.02 -22.28 52.79
C LYS A 191 5.50 -21.66 54.10
N LYS A 192 5.45 -20.33 54.22
CA LYS A 192 5.82 -19.63 55.47
C LYS A 192 4.90 -19.98 56.64
N SER A 193 3.59 -20.10 56.42
CA SER A 193 2.66 -20.46 57.50
C SER A 193 2.79 -21.92 57.97
N ARG A 194 3.28 -22.83 57.12
CA ARG A 194 3.57 -24.22 57.51
C ARG A 194 4.88 -24.42 58.26
N LEU A 195 5.79 -23.44 58.27
CA LEU A 195 7.07 -23.50 58.98
C LEU A 195 7.00 -22.93 60.41
N ILE A 196 5.88 -22.32 60.78
CA ILE A 196 5.66 -21.66 62.08
C ILE A 196 4.66 -22.46 62.95
N ALA A 197 4.05 -23.51 62.38
CA ALA A 197 3.19 -24.46 63.09
C ALA A 197 3.97 -25.75 63.36
#